data_AF-A0A6L2Q2K9-F1
#
_entry.id   AF-A0A6L2Q2K9-F1
#
_cell.length_a   1.000
_cell.length_b   1.000
_cell.length_c   1.000
_cell.angle_alpha   90.00
_cell.angle_beta   90.00
_cell.angle_gamma   90.00
#
_symmetry.space_group_name_H-M   'P 1'
#
loop_
_entity.id
_entity.type
_entity.pdbx_description
1 polymer ?
#
loop_
_entity_poly.entity_id
_entity_poly.type
_entity_poly.pdbx_seq_one_letter_code
_entity_poly.pdbx_strand_id
1 'polypeptide(L)'
;MVQIPTSYFCCLCSPSLLTDIFTSCADTSRRTDTDSESDDETLPAKRQRTTDSQTNRTGGAHDGGQQFEIKMAAVIGLRGMQMGDNFELATNVKDAGNFDDLVYTTNGRRYCLQLKHTENPSAYKLEPSELAKLLHQCFKKYLNIQDRDKSKFIIFTNKRLGPKLSDHNRQKASDGTVEKVFETCDKGEIFNFIRDNNTDIDVYTRVEKLLKESTEFCNLRSSEQKAKLNMITEFLNKLIMVTGQKGEAQLDDVIIEEIRKYDAVKDVPEMHETELPHFKKLLKSWWRNRKQKMTPEILKNWLQQAKDACCKSLVRSLFESCTKNLARTGIKFSDSEISRLQDELSNKAAVHLKSDALNLCSILLLDCLDTSKCIFLNFESLQSHKNMLLHAWLGGHWEWLIVSCDSAVLQRGISDTCINISEISKPQLSNKRVIILTEYSVQQVRGFLPVYHEFSFEQLSKQSQEMVLEKKIDFQGCEVTMRSVLQRHGNVEQDLGPELVTDLVTGETPVNMGGKLHVNIGYYAPRVLQREVWLHSTVLRNPNDVFAVDRFHRGHEQQDFFTFRQELFFKVRRKCGKYFPGNLRETRSEVCALGRV
;
A
#
# COMPACT_ATOMS: atom_id res chain seq x y z
N MET A 1 50.04 21.97 -18.58
CA MET A 1 48.87 22.41 -17.77
C MET A 1 47.65 21.59 -18.19
N VAL A 2 47.46 20.45 -17.55
CA VAL A 2 46.19 19.70 -17.44
C VAL A 2 46.34 18.93 -16.11
N GLN A 3 45.55 19.28 -15.10
CA GLN A 3 45.55 18.59 -13.79
C GLN A 3 44.44 17.53 -13.80
N ILE A 4 44.86 16.28 -13.61
CA ILE A 4 43.99 15.13 -13.35
C ILE A 4 44.05 14.87 -11.84
N PRO A 5 42.93 14.77 -11.11
CA PRO A 5 42.98 14.32 -9.72
C PRO A 5 42.90 12.79 -9.67
N THR A 6 44.01 12.18 -9.27
CA THR A 6 44.12 10.80 -8.79
C THR A 6 43.60 10.73 -7.36
N SER A 7 42.58 9.90 -7.10
CA SER A 7 42.17 9.51 -5.76
C SER A 7 42.45 8.02 -5.55
N TYR A 8 43.29 7.76 -4.55
CA TYR A 8 43.74 6.45 -4.10
C TYR A 8 42.60 5.64 -3.46
N PHE A 9 42.38 4.41 -3.95
CA PHE A 9 41.67 3.36 -3.23
C PHE A 9 42.68 2.60 -2.35
N CYS A 10 42.43 2.56 -1.04
CA CYS A 10 43.20 1.74 -0.11
C CYS A 10 42.40 0.47 0.19
N CYS A 11 42.85 -0.65 -0.38
CA CYS A 11 42.45 -2.01 -0.01
C CYS A 11 43.31 -2.47 1.17
N LEU A 12 42.69 -2.88 2.27
CA LEU A 12 43.24 -3.88 3.17
C LEU A 12 42.15 -4.90 3.51
N CYS A 13 42.33 -6.09 2.96
CA CYS A 13 41.62 -7.31 3.34
C CYS A 13 42.10 -7.79 4.71
N SER A 14 41.21 -8.41 5.49
CA SER A 14 41.49 -9.79 5.90
C SER A 14 40.24 -10.62 6.16
N PRO A 15 40.34 -11.95 5.96
CA PRO A 15 39.22 -12.85 5.73
C PRO A 15 38.93 -13.71 6.96
N SER A 16 37.67 -14.11 7.17
CA SER A 16 37.34 -15.41 7.75
C SER A 16 35.82 -15.66 7.78
N LEU A 17 35.48 -16.90 7.42
CA LEU A 17 34.23 -17.63 7.72
C LEU A 17 33.00 -17.35 6.84
N LEU A 18 33.10 -17.84 5.61
CA LEU A 18 31.95 -18.33 4.83
C LEU A 18 32.26 -19.77 4.37
N THR A 19 31.81 -20.72 5.17
CA THR A 19 31.57 -22.12 4.81
C THR A 19 30.53 -22.62 5.81
N ASP A 20 29.25 -22.56 5.46
CA ASP A 20 28.54 -23.80 5.14
C ASP A 20 27.11 -23.51 4.69
N ILE A 21 26.85 -24.04 3.51
CA ILE A 21 25.61 -23.99 2.75
C ILE A 21 24.72 -25.13 3.23
N PHE A 22 23.44 -24.80 3.40
CA PHE A 22 22.26 -25.66 3.22
C PHE A 22 22.54 -27.12 2.86
N THR A 23 22.18 -28.03 3.77
CA THR A 23 21.67 -29.34 3.39
C THR A 23 20.56 -29.79 4.33
N SER A 24 19.57 -30.45 3.74
CA SER A 24 18.62 -31.37 4.36
C SER A 24 17.45 -30.77 5.14
N CYS A 25 16.27 -30.77 4.50
CA CYS A 25 15.05 -31.28 5.15
C CYS A 25 14.10 -31.82 4.08
N ALA A 26 14.20 -33.13 3.83
CA ALA A 26 13.12 -33.93 3.29
C ALA A 26 12.59 -34.83 4.42
N ASP A 27 11.26 -34.90 4.50
CA ASP A 27 10.42 -35.90 5.17
C ASP A 27 10.65 -36.23 6.65
N THR A 28 9.66 -35.87 7.48
CA THR A 28 8.96 -36.88 8.29
C THR A 28 7.55 -36.42 8.68
N SER A 29 6.64 -37.39 8.57
CA SER A 29 5.22 -37.32 8.81
C SER A 29 4.84 -37.26 10.30
N ARG A 30 3.60 -36.82 10.55
CA ARG A 30 2.70 -37.23 11.67
C ARG A 30 3.10 -36.85 13.10
N ARG A 31 2.41 -35.84 13.64
CA ARG A 31 1.36 -35.95 14.69
C ARG A 31 0.98 -34.54 15.14
N THR A 32 -0.25 -34.14 14.81
CA THR A 32 -0.91 -32.99 15.45
C THR A 32 -1.65 -33.53 16.66
N ASP A 33 -1.08 -33.30 17.84
CA ASP A 33 -1.83 -33.35 19.08
C ASP A 33 -2.53 -31.99 19.25
N THR A 34 -3.83 -32.12 19.43
CA THR A 34 -4.78 -31.11 19.86
C THR A 34 -4.38 -30.53 21.21
N ASP A 35 -4.33 -29.20 21.32
CA ASP A 35 -4.75 -28.54 22.54
C ASP A 35 -5.48 -27.24 22.22
N SER A 36 -6.51 -27.04 23.02
CA SER A 36 -7.69 -26.25 22.74
C SER A 36 -7.63 -25.01 23.61
N GLU A 37 -7.66 -23.82 23.02
CA GLU A 37 -8.08 -22.61 23.72
C GLU A 37 -9.17 -21.94 22.91
N SER A 38 -10.34 -21.89 23.53
CA SER A 38 -11.62 -21.44 23.03
C SER A 38 -11.78 -19.96 23.29
N ASP A 39 -11.87 -19.15 22.23
CA ASP A 39 -12.46 -17.82 22.29
C ASP A 39 -13.82 -17.83 21.58
N ASP A 40 -14.81 -17.39 22.35
CA ASP A 40 -16.23 -17.48 22.14
C ASP A 40 -16.68 -16.36 21.17
N GLU A 41 -16.77 -16.66 19.87
CA GLU A 41 -17.37 -15.77 18.88
C GLU A 41 -18.77 -16.25 18.49
N THR A 42 -19.76 -15.43 18.85
CA THR A 42 -21.19 -15.54 18.56
C THR A 42 -21.48 -15.90 17.09
N LEU A 43 -22.10 -17.08 16.91
CA LEU A 43 -22.55 -17.61 15.61
C LEU A 43 -23.65 -16.74 14.97
N PRO A 44 -23.53 -16.33 13.70
CA PRO A 44 -24.65 -15.75 12.97
C PRO A 44 -25.63 -16.85 12.51
N ALA A 45 -26.91 -16.49 12.50
CA ALA A 45 -28.05 -17.36 12.21
C ALA A 45 -27.88 -18.22 10.94
N LYS A 46 -28.24 -19.51 11.08
CA LYS A 46 -28.30 -20.51 10.00
C LYS A 46 -29.18 -20.00 8.84
N ARG A 47 -28.56 -19.47 7.78
CA ARG A 47 -29.20 -19.28 6.48
C ARG A 47 -29.53 -20.66 5.90
N GLN A 48 -30.82 -20.96 5.76
CA GLN A 48 -31.30 -22.08 4.96
C GLN A 48 -30.74 -21.98 3.54
N ARG A 49 -29.94 -22.99 3.14
CA ARG A 49 -29.51 -23.19 1.77
C ARG A 49 -30.73 -23.56 0.93
N THR A 50 -31.23 -22.61 0.15
CA THR A 50 -32.05 -22.92 -1.02
C THR A 50 -31.13 -23.58 -2.05
N THR A 51 -31.40 -24.84 -2.36
CA THR A 51 -30.77 -25.60 -3.44
C THR A 51 -31.23 -25.03 -4.78
N ASP A 52 -30.59 -23.97 -5.24
CA ASP A 52 -30.63 -23.59 -6.64
C ASP A 52 -30.01 -24.73 -7.44
N SER A 53 -30.78 -25.30 -8.38
CA SER A 53 -30.35 -26.37 -9.26
C SER A 53 -29.16 -25.88 -10.09
N GLN A 54 -27.93 -26.19 -9.64
CA GLN A 54 -26.76 -26.17 -10.49
C GLN A 54 -27.08 -27.05 -11.70
N THR A 55 -27.15 -26.47 -12.90
CA THR A 55 -27.00 -27.22 -14.14
C THR A 55 -25.58 -27.77 -14.14
N ASN A 56 -25.38 -28.87 -13.43
CA ASN A 56 -24.13 -29.58 -13.33
C ASN A 56 -23.72 -29.93 -14.76
N ARG A 57 -22.61 -29.37 -15.25
CA ARG A 57 -21.88 -29.98 -16.36
C ARG A 57 -21.46 -31.36 -15.85
N THR A 58 -22.24 -32.39 -16.14
CA THR A 58 -22.05 -33.78 -15.68
C THR A 58 -20.93 -34.51 -16.42
N GLY A 59 -20.22 -33.83 -17.33
CA GLY A 59 -18.95 -34.33 -17.86
C GLY A 59 -17.83 -33.96 -16.91
N GLY A 60 -17.05 -34.96 -16.46
CA GLY A 60 -15.82 -34.80 -15.69
C GLY A 60 -14.75 -34.04 -16.46
N ALA A 61 -14.99 -32.76 -16.73
CA ALA A 61 -14.00 -31.85 -17.24
C ALA A 61 -12.94 -31.71 -16.16
N HIS A 62 -11.75 -32.24 -16.44
CA HIS A 62 -10.56 -32.06 -15.62
C HIS A 62 -10.41 -30.58 -15.26
N ASP A 63 -10.04 -30.32 -14.00
CA ASP A 63 -9.88 -28.96 -13.45
C ASP A 63 -9.02 -28.04 -14.34
N GLY A 64 -8.09 -28.59 -15.12
CA GLY A 64 -7.24 -27.85 -16.07
C GLY A 64 -8.02 -27.06 -17.13
N GLY A 65 -9.11 -27.59 -17.67
CA GLY A 65 -9.93 -26.86 -18.64
C GLY A 65 -10.50 -25.56 -18.07
N GLN A 66 -10.98 -25.62 -16.82
CA GLN A 66 -11.52 -24.45 -16.12
C GLN A 66 -10.40 -23.48 -15.74
N GLN A 67 -9.24 -23.98 -15.29
CA GLN A 67 -8.10 -23.11 -15.00
C GLN A 67 -7.63 -22.34 -16.24
N PHE A 68 -7.62 -22.98 -17.42
CA PHE A 68 -7.29 -22.33 -18.68
C PHE A 68 -8.28 -21.20 -19.01
N GLU A 69 -9.60 -21.44 -18.87
CA GLU A 69 -10.63 -20.42 -19.07
C GLU A 69 -10.44 -19.22 -18.13
N ILE A 70 -10.19 -19.49 -16.85
CA ILE A 70 -9.98 -18.44 -15.83
C ILE A 70 -8.73 -17.61 -16.13
N LYS A 71 -7.60 -18.25 -16.48
CA LYS A 71 -6.36 -17.55 -16.82
C LYS A 71 -6.51 -16.73 -18.11
N MET A 72 -7.18 -17.27 -19.13
CA MET A 72 -7.47 -16.51 -20.35
C MET A 72 -8.37 -15.31 -20.07
N ALA A 73 -9.38 -15.45 -19.20
CA ALA A 73 -10.22 -14.33 -18.79
C ALA A 73 -9.40 -13.21 -18.13
N ALA A 74 -8.42 -13.56 -17.30
CA ALA A 74 -7.50 -12.61 -16.69
C ALA A 74 -6.70 -11.84 -17.74
N VAL A 75 -6.08 -12.54 -18.70
CA VAL A 75 -5.29 -11.93 -19.79
C VAL A 75 -6.15 -10.97 -20.61
N ILE A 76 -7.34 -11.41 -21.02
CA ILE A 76 -8.28 -10.61 -21.81
C ILE A 76 -8.70 -9.35 -21.04
N GLY A 77 -9.08 -9.51 -19.77
CA GLY A 77 -9.51 -8.40 -18.93
C GLY A 77 -8.39 -7.37 -18.70
N LEU A 78 -7.17 -7.84 -18.39
CA LEU A 78 -6.02 -6.95 -18.15
C LEU A 78 -5.67 -6.13 -19.40
N ARG A 79 -5.70 -6.76 -20.58
CA ARG A 79 -5.43 -6.06 -21.84
C ARG A 79 -6.55 -5.11 -22.24
N GLY A 80 -7.80 -5.50 -22.05
CA GLY A 80 -8.94 -4.59 -22.24
C GLY A 80 -8.80 -3.33 -21.36
N MET A 81 -8.41 -3.52 -20.10
CA MET A 81 -8.15 -2.41 -19.18
C MET A 81 -6.96 -1.54 -19.61
N GLN A 82 -5.83 -2.14 -20.04
CA GLN A 82 -4.68 -1.40 -20.57
C GLN A 82 -5.02 -0.59 -21.83
N MET A 83 -5.91 -1.10 -22.68
CA MET A 83 -6.40 -0.40 -23.86
C MET A 83 -7.35 0.77 -23.53
N GLY A 84 -7.81 0.87 -22.28
CA GLY A 84 -8.82 1.84 -21.88
C GLY A 84 -10.23 1.48 -22.38
N ASP A 85 -10.47 0.22 -22.73
CA ASP A 85 -11.78 -0.26 -23.18
C ASP A 85 -12.78 -0.28 -22.01
N ASN A 86 -13.99 0.22 -22.25
CA ASN A 86 -15.13 -0.03 -21.36
C ASN A 86 -15.74 -1.39 -21.69
N PHE A 87 -15.07 -2.47 -21.29
CA PHE A 87 -15.45 -3.82 -21.66
C PHE A 87 -16.37 -4.51 -20.65
N GLU A 88 -17.09 -5.52 -21.13
CA GLU A 88 -17.73 -6.53 -20.29
C GLU A 88 -17.23 -7.91 -20.69
N LEU A 89 -16.71 -8.66 -19.71
CA LEU A 89 -16.31 -10.06 -19.89
C LEU A 89 -17.23 -10.95 -19.06
N ALA A 90 -17.79 -11.98 -19.68
CA ALA A 90 -18.77 -12.87 -19.05
C ALA A 90 -18.53 -14.34 -19.42
N THR A 91 -19.04 -15.23 -18.58
CA THR A 91 -19.10 -16.69 -18.86
C THR A 91 -20.55 -17.12 -18.88
N ASN A 92 -20.91 -18.16 -19.66
CA ASN A 92 -22.26 -18.74 -19.67
C ASN A 92 -23.38 -17.71 -19.98
N VAL A 93 -23.17 -16.84 -20.97
CA VAL A 93 -24.13 -15.85 -21.43
C VAL A 93 -25.23 -16.56 -22.24
N LYS A 94 -26.46 -16.53 -21.74
CA LYS A 94 -27.62 -17.18 -22.38
C LYS A 94 -27.75 -16.84 -23.88
N ASP A 95 -27.52 -15.59 -24.25
CA ASP A 95 -27.65 -15.10 -25.63
C ASP A 95 -26.53 -15.58 -26.57
N ALA A 96 -25.41 -16.04 -26.01
CA ALA A 96 -24.29 -16.64 -26.74
C ALA A 96 -24.44 -18.16 -26.93
N GLY A 97 -25.57 -18.74 -26.50
CA GLY A 97 -25.88 -20.14 -26.68
C GLY A 97 -24.88 -21.05 -25.97
N ASN A 98 -24.41 -22.09 -26.66
CA ASN A 98 -23.39 -23.01 -26.13
C ASN A 98 -21.97 -22.67 -26.62
N PHE A 99 -21.78 -21.48 -27.20
CA PHE A 99 -20.53 -20.99 -27.82
C PHE A 99 -19.84 -19.97 -26.89
N ASP A 100 -19.72 -20.26 -25.60
CA ASP A 100 -19.38 -19.23 -24.63
C ASP A 100 -18.59 -19.74 -23.44
N ASP A 101 -17.39 -20.26 -23.72
CA ASP A 101 -16.40 -20.39 -22.66
C ASP A 101 -16.14 -18.99 -22.08
N LEU A 102 -15.99 -17.98 -22.95
CA LEU A 102 -15.95 -16.54 -22.60
C LEU A 102 -16.67 -15.67 -23.65
N VAL A 103 -17.26 -14.57 -23.21
CA VAL A 103 -17.82 -13.53 -24.09
C VAL A 103 -17.25 -12.17 -23.69
N TYR A 104 -16.49 -11.55 -24.60
CA TYR A 104 -15.92 -10.22 -24.43
C TYR A 104 -16.72 -9.21 -25.27
N THR A 105 -17.24 -8.16 -24.65
CA THR A 105 -18.02 -7.12 -25.32
C THR A 105 -17.33 -5.77 -25.13
N THR A 106 -17.06 -5.05 -26.21
CA THR A 106 -16.46 -3.71 -26.18
C THR A 106 -16.96 -2.92 -27.39
N ASN A 107 -17.18 -1.61 -27.25
CA ASN A 107 -17.56 -0.71 -28.34
C ASN A 107 -18.74 -1.23 -29.20
N GLY A 108 -19.75 -1.84 -28.55
CA GLY A 108 -20.92 -2.43 -29.21
C GLY A 108 -20.67 -3.71 -30.02
N ARG A 109 -19.44 -4.22 -30.05
CA ARG A 109 -19.07 -5.50 -30.66
C ARG A 109 -18.99 -6.60 -29.62
N ARG A 110 -19.43 -7.80 -29.99
CA ARG A 110 -19.39 -9.00 -29.15
C ARG A 110 -18.41 -10.00 -29.74
N TYR A 111 -17.51 -10.54 -28.92
CA TYR A 111 -16.58 -11.60 -29.27
C TYR A 111 -16.94 -12.84 -28.45
N CYS A 112 -17.43 -13.88 -29.11
CA CYS A 112 -17.75 -15.16 -28.49
C CYS A 112 -16.57 -16.11 -28.67
N LEU A 113 -15.96 -16.53 -27.56
CA LEU A 113 -14.76 -17.35 -27.56
C LEU A 113 -15.09 -18.81 -27.24
N GLN A 114 -14.53 -19.70 -28.04
CA GLN A 114 -14.40 -21.11 -27.73
C GLN A 114 -12.92 -21.43 -27.50
N LEU A 115 -12.58 -21.75 -26.27
CA LEU A 115 -11.24 -22.10 -25.82
C LEU A 115 -11.01 -23.61 -26.00
N LYS A 116 -9.93 -23.97 -26.70
CA LYS A 116 -9.54 -25.35 -27.00
C LYS A 116 -8.09 -25.59 -26.59
N HIS A 117 -7.93 -26.09 -25.37
CA HIS A 117 -6.64 -26.37 -24.76
C HIS A 117 -6.26 -27.85 -24.87
N THR A 118 -4.96 -28.11 -25.02
CA THR A 118 -4.33 -29.43 -24.83
C THR A 118 -3.06 -29.28 -23.99
N GLU A 119 -2.79 -30.21 -23.08
CA GLU A 119 -1.58 -30.18 -22.24
C GLU A 119 -0.30 -30.43 -23.06
N ASN A 120 -0.42 -31.19 -24.16
CA ASN A 120 0.70 -31.51 -25.05
C ASN A 120 0.49 -30.93 -26.47
N PRO A 121 0.74 -29.62 -26.67
CA PRO A 121 0.51 -28.97 -27.96
C PRO A 121 1.54 -29.32 -29.02
N SER A 122 2.76 -29.72 -28.64
CA SER A 122 3.84 -30.06 -29.58
C SER A 122 3.68 -31.45 -30.17
N ALA A 123 3.12 -32.40 -29.42
CA ALA A 123 2.87 -33.75 -29.91
C ALA A 123 1.74 -33.81 -30.95
N TYR A 124 0.84 -32.82 -30.97
CA TYR A 124 -0.37 -32.87 -31.80
C TYR A 124 -0.63 -31.54 -32.50
N LYS A 125 -0.24 -31.48 -33.78
CA LYS A 125 -0.72 -30.43 -34.69
C LYS A 125 -2.17 -30.71 -35.07
N LEU A 126 -2.94 -29.66 -35.35
CA LEU A 126 -4.31 -29.78 -35.85
C LEU A 126 -4.27 -30.31 -37.28
N GLU A 127 -4.77 -31.52 -37.50
CA GLU A 127 -4.94 -32.08 -38.84
C GLU A 127 -6.26 -31.65 -39.47
N PRO A 128 -6.40 -31.64 -40.82
CA PRO A 128 -7.62 -31.19 -41.50
C PRO A 128 -8.91 -31.87 -41.01
N SER A 129 -8.86 -33.17 -40.72
CA SER A 129 -10.02 -33.93 -40.24
C SER A 129 -10.40 -33.58 -38.80
N GLU A 130 -9.42 -33.33 -37.92
CA GLU A 130 -9.65 -32.90 -36.55
C GLU A 130 -10.25 -31.49 -36.51
N LEU A 131 -9.68 -30.57 -37.29
CA LEU A 131 -10.17 -29.21 -37.40
C LEU A 131 -11.60 -29.19 -37.96
N ALA A 132 -11.90 -29.94 -39.03
CA ALA A 132 -13.25 -29.99 -39.58
C ALA A 132 -14.27 -30.50 -38.56
N LYS A 133 -13.92 -31.52 -37.75
CA LYS A 133 -14.79 -32.01 -36.67
C LYS A 133 -15.01 -30.94 -35.60
N LEU A 134 -13.94 -30.25 -35.18
CA LEU A 134 -14.03 -29.15 -34.21
C LEU A 134 -14.93 -28.02 -34.72
N LEU A 135 -14.74 -27.60 -35.98
CA LEU A 135 -15.52 -26.55 -36.60
C LEU A 135 -16.99 -26.93 -36.78
N HIS A 136 -17.27 -28.18 -37.15
CA HIS A 136 -18.63 -28.69 -37.21
C HIS A 136 -19.32 -28.65 -35.84
N GLN A 137 -18.61 -29.01 -34.75
CA GLN A 137 -19.14 -28.89 -33.39
C GLN A 137 -19.39 -27.42 -33.00
N CYS A 138 -18.47 -26.52 -33.34
CA CYS A 138 -18.60 -25.09 -33.09
C CYS A 138 -19.76 -24.49 -33.91
N PHE A 139 -19.95 -24.92 -35.16
CA PHE A 139 -21.06 -24.51 -36.00
C PHE A 139 -22.42 -24.89 -35.38
N LYS A 140 -22.55 -26.10 -34.82
CA LYS A 140 -23.78 -26.49 -34.11
C LYS A 140 -24.10 -25.56 -32.93
N LYS A 141 -23.07 -25.09 -32.23
CA LYS A 141 -23.22 -24.11 -31.14
C LYS A 141 -23.58 -22.72 -31.67
N TYR A 142 -22.98 -22.30 -32.78
CA TYR A 142 -23.27 -21.04 -33.47
C TYR A 142 -24.75 -20.92 -33.89
N LEU A 143 -25.37 -22.01 -34.31
CA LEU A 143 -26.80 -22.03 -34.66
C LEU A 143 -27.72 -21.62 -33.50
N ASN A 144 -27.27 -21.71 -32.24
CA ASN A 144 -28.09 -21.35 -31.08
C ASN A 144 -27.96 -19.88 -30.66
N ILE A 145 -27.15 -19.09 -31.36
CA ILE A 145 -26.87 -17.68 -31.02
C ILE A 145 -27.92 -16.78 -31.66
N GLN A 146 -28.50 -15.87 -30.88
CA GLN A 146 -29.58 -14.97 -31.34
C GLN A 146 -29.06 -13.75 -32.10
N ASP A 147 -28.03 -13.06 -31.60
CA ASP A 147 -27.47 -11.83 -32.21
C ASP A 147 -26.14 -12.11 -32.92
N ARG A 148 -26.21 -12.65 -34.14
CA ARG A 148 -25.03 -13.09 -34.90
C ARG A 148 -24.37 -11.99 -35.73
N ASP A 149 -25.09 -10.88 -35.97
CA ASP A 149 -24.60 -9.84 -36.87
C ASP A 149 -23.61 -8.90 -36.20
N LYS A 150 -23.76 -8.72 -34.88
CA LYS A 150 -22.84 -7.93 -34.05
C LYS A 150 -21.74 -8.79 -33.41
N SER A 151 -21.76 -10.10 -33.66
CA SER A 151 -20.88 -11.06 -33.02
C SER A 151 -19.76 -11.53 -33.95
N LYS A 152 -18.56 -11.62 -33.39
CA LYS A 152 -17.41 -12.32 -33.96
C LYS A 152 -17.18 -13.60 -33.17
N PHE A 153 -16.79 -14.66 -33.88
CA PHE A 153 -16.59 -15.98 -33.30
C PHE A 153 -15.11 -16.29 -33.31
N ILE A 154 -14.55 -16.64 -32.17
CA ILE A 154 -13.13 -16.93 -32.02
C ILE A 154 -12.99 -18.36 -31.54
N ILE A 155 -12.20 -19.16 -32.25
CA ILE A 155 -11.67 -20.42 -31.72
C ILE A 155 -10.22 -20.16 -31.33
N PHE A 156 -9.96 -20.26 -30.03
CA PHE A 156 -8.65 -20.03 -29.44
C PHE A 156 -8.02 -21.37 -29.05
N THR A 157 -6.82 -21.65 -29.53
CA THR A 157 -6.12 -22.90 -29.23
C THR A 157 -4.61 -22.74 -29.14
N ASN A 158 -4.00 -23.53 -28.25
CA ASN A 158 -2.55 -23.65 -28.16
C ASN A 158 -1.96 -24.66 -29.16
N LYS A 159 -2.80 -25.43 -29.87
CA LYS A 159 -2.32 -26.28 -30.98
C LYS A 159 -1.91 -25.42 -32.17
N ARG A 160 -0.84 -25.84 -32.85
CA ARG A 160 -0.45 -25.31 -34.17
C ARG A 160 -1.16 -26.06 -35.27
N LEU A 161 -1.24 -25.46 -36.45
CA LEU A 161 -1.77 -26.14 -37.63
C LEU A 161 -0.80 -27.20 -38.13
N GLY A 162 -1.35 -28.31 -38.63
CA GLY A 162 -0.60 -29.33 -39.36
C GLY A 162 -0.10 -28.79 -40.70
N PRO A 163 0.95 -29.39 -41.29
CA PRO A 163 1.56 -28.90 -42.53
C PRO A 163 0.54 -28.69 -43.67
N LYS A 164 -0.41 -29.62 -43.83
CA LYS A 164 -1.46 -29.52 -44.86
C LYS A 164 -2.39 -28.32 -44.69
N LEU A 165 -2.63 -27.88 -43.45
CA LEU A 165 -3.44 -26.70 -43.16
C LEU A 165 -2.62 -25.41 -43.24
N SER A 166 -1.30 -25.48 -43.07
CA SER A 166 -0.42 -24.34 -43.32
C SER A 166 -0.46 -23.87 -44.78
N ASP A 167 -0.72 -24.78 -45.71
CA ASP A 167 -0.84 -24.46 -47.15
C ASP A 167 -2.24 -23.93 -47.54
N HIS A 168 -3.22 -23.93 -46.63
CA HIS A 168 -4.57 -23.46 -46.91
C HIS A 168 -4.61 -21.94 -47.07
N ASN A 169 -5.41 -21.46 -48.04
CA ASN A 169 -5.64 -20.03 -48.24
C ASN A 169 -6.28 -19.37 -47.00
N ARG A 170 -5.63 -18.32 -46.50
CA ARG A 170 -6.00 -17.64 -45.26
C ARG A 170 -5.86 -16.14 -45.41
N GLN A 171 -6.72 -15.40 -44.73
CA GLN A 171 -6.62 -13.95 -44.61
C GLN A 171 -6.18 -13.59 -43.20
N LYS A 172 -5.19 -12.69 -43.04
CA LYS A 172 -4.92 -12.11 -41.73
C LYS A 172 -6.19 -11.42 -41.23
N ALA A 173 -6.59 -11.69 -39.99
CA ALA A 173 -7.75 -11.01 -39.43
C ALA A 173 -7.45 -9.51 -39.32
N SER A 174 -8.34 -8.67 -39.86
CA SER A 174 -8.17 -7.21 -39.87
C SER A 174 -8.64 -6.53 -38.58
N ASP A 175 -9.08 -7.30 -37.57
CA ASP A 175 -9.58 -6.75 -36.31
C ASP A 175 -8.42 -6.53 -35.32
N GLY A 176 -7.97 -5.28 -35.20
CA GLY A 176 -6.90 -4.90 -34.27
C GLY A 176 -7.22 -5.16 -32.80
N THR A 177 -8.50 -5.32 -32.43
CA THR A 177 -8.89 -5.75 -31.08
C THR A 177 -8.45 -7.19 -30.85
N VAL A 178 -8.58 -8.04 -31.87
CA VAL A 178 -8.32 -9.47 -31.72
C VAL A 178 -6.83 -9.74 -31.51
N GLU A 179 -5.98 -9.06 -32.30
CA GLU A 179 -4.53 -9.11 -32.18
C GLU A 179 -4.09 -8.64 -30.79
N LYS A 180 -4.55 -7.46 -30.34
CA LYS A 180 -4.12 -6.88 -29.07
C LYS A 180 -4.63 -7.62 -27.83
N VAL A 181 -5.87 -8.08 -27.85
CA VAL A 181 -6.52 -8.65 -26.65
C VAL A 181 -6.24 -10.14 -26.52
N PHE A 182 -6.34 -10.91 -27.60
CA PHE A 182 -6.31 -12.37 -27.50
C PHE A 182 -4.93 -12.99 -27.77
N GLU A 183 -3.98 -12.32 -28.43
CA GLU A 183 -2.68 -12.92 -28.77
C GLU A 183 -1.76 -13.15 -27.56
N THR A 184 -1.45 -14.39 -27.22
CA THR A 184 -0.59 -14.73 -26.06
C THR A 184 0.84 -15.11 -26.46
N CYS A 185 1.13 -15.24 -27.76
CA CYS A 185 2.43 -15.63 -28.26
C CYS A 185 2.69 -15.01 -29.64
N ASP A 186 3.84 -14.36 -29.82
CA ASP A 186 4.28 -13.72 -31.08
C ASP A 186 4.45 -14.71 -32.25
N LYS A 187 4.58 -16.01 -31.94
CA LYS A 187 4.66 -17.10 -32.94
C LYS A 187 3.31 -17.72 -33.24
N GLY A 188 2.24 -17.20 -32.63
CA GLY A 188 0.88 -17.61 -32.89
C GLY A 188 0.37 -17.06 -34.22
N GLU A 189 -0.73 -17.62 -34.70
CA GLU A 189 -1.37 -17.17 -35.95
C GLU A 189 -2.80 -16.76 -35.67
N ILE A 190 -3.21 -15.61 -36.22
CA ILE A 190 -4.57 -15.05 -36.15
C ILE A 190 -5.07 -14.80 -37.56
N PHE A 191 -6.09 -15.56 -37.98
CA PHE A 191 -6.54 -15.53 -39.36
C PHE A 191 -8.01 -15.96 -39.53
N ASN A 192 -8.57 -15.67 -40.70
CA ASN A 192 -9.83 -16.20 -41.19
C ASN A 192 -9.55 -17.20 -42.33
N PHE A 193 -10.34 -18.27 -42.42
CA PHE A 193 -10.24 -19.19 -43.55
C PHE A 193 -10.91 -18.57 -44.77
N ILE A 194 -10.23 -18.64 -45.92
CA ILE A 194 -10.81 -18.32 -47.23
C ILE A 194 -11.08 -19.65 -47.93
N ARG A 195 -12.21 -19.77 -48.63
CA ARG A 195 -12.51 -20.98 -49.40
C ARG A 195 -11.36 -21.31 -50.35
N ASP A 196 -10.93 -22.57 -50.31
CA ASP A 196 -9.85 -23.06 -51.17
C ASP A 196 -10.41 -23.84 -52.36
N ASN A 197 -9.72 -23.78 -53.50
CA ASN A 197 -10.04 -24.61 -54.66
C ASN A 197 -9.60 -26.07 -54.45
N ASN A 198 -8.64 -26.30 -53.54
CA ASN A 198 -8.17 -27.63 -53.20
C ASN A 198 -9.10 -28.28 -52.17
N THR A 199 -10.06 -29.09 -52.64
CA THR A 199 -11.07 -29.76 -51.80
C THR A 199 -10.48 -30.72 -50.75
N ASP A 200 -9.25 -31.20 -50.96
CA ASP A 200 -8.59 -32.11 -50.01
C ASP A 200 -8.13 -31.39 -48.74
N ILE A 201 -7.87 -30.09 -48.80
CA ILE A 201 -7.51 -29.28 -47.63
C ILE A 201 -8.60 -28.29 -47.24
N ASP A 202 -9.49 -27.92 -48.18
CA ASP A 202 -10.53 -26.92 -47.99
C ASP A 202 -11.42 -27.24 -46.79
N VAL A 203 -11.27 -26.40 -45.76
CA VAL A 203 -11.97 -26.54 -44.49
C VAL A 203 -13.47 -26.38 -44.70
N TYR A 204 -13.90 -25.54 -45.64
CA TYR A 204 -15.32 -25.35 -45.98
C TYR A 204 -15.93 -26.67 -46.48
N THR A 205 -15.36 -27.25 -47.53
CA THR A 205 -15.82 -28.51 -48.12
C THR A 205 -15.86 -29.65 -47.10
N ARG A 206 -14.86 -29.73 -46.22
CA ARG A 206 -14.80 -30.76 -45.17
C ARG A 206 -15.89 -30.59 -44.11
N VAL A 207 -16.16 -29.37 -43.65
CA VAL A 207 -17.24 -29.09 -42.69
C VAL A 207 -18.61 -29.31 -43.32
N GLU A 208 -18.81 -28.88 -44.58
CA GLU A 208 -20.03 -29.15 -45.34
C GLU A 208 -20.29 -30.65 -45.51
N LYS A 209 -19.26 -31.45 -45.81
CA LYS A 209 -19.35 -32.90 -45.91
C LYS A 209 -19.83 -33.53 -44.59
N LEU A 210 -19.20 -33.15 -43.47
CA LEU A 210 -19.61 -33.62 -42.14
C LEU A 210 -21.06 -33.24 -41.79
N LEU A 211 -21.51 -32.05 -42.23
CA LEU A 211 -22.90 -31.64 -42.04
C LEU A 211 -23.84 -32.50 -42.89
N LYS A 212 -23.53 -32.71 -44.18
CA LYS A 212 -24.34 -33.51 -45.11
C LYS A 212 -24.45 -34.97 -44.68
N GLU A 213 -23.42 -35.51 -44.05
CA GLU A 213 -23.40 -36.87 -43.48
C GLU A 213 -24.21 -36.99 -42.17
N SER A 214 -24.62 -35.86 -41.57
CA SER A 214 -25.40 -35.89 -40.32
C SER A 214 -26.87 -36.23 -40.58
N THR A 215 -27.43 -37.13 -39.77
CA THR A 215 -28.84 -37.55 -39.85
C THR A 215 -29.80 -36.36 -39.70
N GLU A 216 -29.47 -35.41 -38.82
CA GLU A 216 -30.22 -34.18 -38.63
C GLU A 216 -30.36 -33.36 -39.91
N PHE A 217 -29.31 -33.32 -40.75
CA PHE A 217 -29.34 -32.59 -42.01
C PHE A 217 -30.15 -33.32 -43.09
N CYS A 218 -29.99 -34.64 -43.19
CA CYS A 218 -30.73 -35.46 -44.17
C CYS A 218 -32.26 -35.40 -43.97
N ASN A 219 -32.71 -35.17 -42.73
CA ASN A 219 -34.14 -35.06 -42.40
C ASN A 219 -34.75 -33.68 -42.71
N LEU A 220 -33.95 -32.69 -43.10
CA LEU A 220 -34.42 -31.34 -43.47
C LEU A 220 -34.94 -31.32 -44.91
N ARG A 221 -35.84 -30.38 -45.22
CA ARG A 221 -36.29 -30.11 -46.60
C ARG A 221 -35.14 -29.51 -47.41
N SER A 222 -35.17 -29.64 -48.75
CA SER A 222 -34.10 -29.13 -49.62
C SER A 222 -33.82 -27.63 -49.46
N SER A 223 -34.85 -26.81 -49.18
CA SER A 223 -34.69 -25.37 -48.91
C SER A 223 -33.97 -25.11 -47.58
N GLU A 224 -34.29 -25.87 -46.54
CA GLU A 224 -33.67 -25.79 -45.21
C GLU A 224 -32.22 -26.30 -45.25
N GLN A 225 -31.96 -27.38 -46.00
CA GLN A 225 -30.61 -27.88 -46.27
C GLN A 225 -29.73 -26.80 -46.92
N LYS A 226 -30.25 -26.13 -47.96
CA LYS A 226 -29.55 -25.03 -48.62
C LYS A 226 -29.32 -23.85 -47.66
N ALA A 227 -30.32 -23.48 -46.86
CA ALA A 227 -30.17 -22.42 -45.85
C ALA A 227 -29.07 -22.78 -44.83
N LYS A 228 -29.07 -24.00 -44.30
CA LYS A 228 -28.07 -24.46 -43.31
C LYS A 228 -26.65 -24.53 -43.89
N LEU A 229 -26.50 -24.88 -45.17
CA LEU A 229 -25.22 -24.79 -45.88
C LEU A 229 -24.74 -23.34 -46.04
N ASN A 230 -25.63 -22.42 -46.41
CA ASN A 230 -25.28 -20.99 -46.48
C ASN A 230 -24.82 -20.45 -45.11
N MET A 231 -25.43 -20.93 -44.02
CA MET A 231 -25.03 -20.57 -42.66
C MET A 231 -23.64 -21.09 -42.27
N ILE A 232 -23.17 -22.21 -42.84
CA ILE A 232 -21.76 -22.65 -42.66
C ILE A 232 -20.84 -21.62 -43.29
N THR A 233 -21.14 -21.19 -44.52
CA THR A 233 -20.33 -20.17 -45.20
C THR A 233 -20.32 -18.87 -44.39
N GLU A 234 -21.47 -18.42 -43.90
CA GLU A 234 -21.57 -17.26 -43.03
C GLU A 234 -20.74 -17.42 -41.74
N PHE A 235 -20.86 -18.57 -41.07
CA PHE A 235 -20.10 -18.89 -39.85
C PHE A 235 -18.60 -18.83 -40.09
N LEU A 236 -18.10 -19.55 -41.11
CA LEU A 236 -16.67 -19.62 -41.41
C LEU A 236 -16.11 -18.26 -41.88
N ASN A 237 -16.91 -17.45 -42.58
CA ASN A 237 -16.52 -16.08 -42.93
C ASN A 237 -16.41 -15.16 -41.70
N LYS A 238 -17.24 -15.37 -40.68
CA LYS A 238 -17.21 -14.60 -39.41
C LYS A 238 -16.21 -15.17 -38.39
N LEU A 239 -15.78 -16.42 -38.56
CA LEU A 239 -14.92 -17.15 -37.63
C LEU A 239 -13.47 -16.71 -37.76
N ILE A 240 -12.87 -16.36 -36.63
CA ILE A 240 -11.44 -16.07 -36.49
C ILE A 240 -10.79 -17.23 -35.75
N MET A 241 -9.73 -17.78 -36.34
CA MET A 241 -8.88 -18.77 -35.70
C MET A 241 -7.70 -18.08 -35.04
N VAL A 242 -7.44 -18.45 -33.79
CA VAL A 242 -6.28 -17.99 -33.02
C VAL A 242 -5.53 -19.24 -32.55
N THR A 243 -4.40 -19.55 -33.21
CA THR A 243 -3.69 -20.83 -33.06
C THR A 243 -2.25 -20.64 -32.60
N GLY A 244 -1.61 -21.72 -32.13
CA GLY A 244 -0.20 -21.72 -31.69
C GLY A 244 0.07 -20.87 -30.45
N GLN A 245 -0.96 -20.64 -29.65
CA GLN A 245 -0.95 -19.78 -28.47
C GLN A 245 -0.33 -20.45 -27.24
N LYS A 246 -0.12 -19.69 -26.16
CA LYS A 246 0.38 -20.23 -24.90
C LYS A 246 -0.64 -21.19 -24.25
N GLY A 247 -0.13 -22.26 -23.65
CA GLY A 247 -0.92 -23.22 -22.86
C GLY A 247 -1.15 -22.75 -21.43
N GLU A 248 -1.98 -23.48 -20.66
CA GLU A 248 -2.35 -23.14 -19.28
C GLU A 248 -1.15 -22.84 -18.37
N ALA A 249 -0.10 -23.67 -18.44
CA ALA A 249 1.10 -23.51 -17.63
C ALA A 249 1.84 -22.19 -17.89
N GLN A 250 1.78 -21.68 -19.12
CA GLN A 250 2.50 -20.49 -19.55
C GLN A 250 1.68 -19.20 -19.39
N LEU A 251 0.39 -19.30 -19.09
CA LEU A 251 -0.48 -18.14 -18.93
C LEU A 251 -0.23 -17.39 -17.62
N ASP A 252 0.33 -18.04 -16.60
CA ASP A 252 0.68 -17.36 -15.35
C ASP A 252 1.76 -16.28 -15.62
N ASP A 253 2.80 -16.60 -16.41
CA ASP A 253 3.81 -15.62 -16.84
C ASP A 253 3.20 -14.47 -17.66
N VAL A 254 2.22 -14.77 -18.52
CA VAL A 254 1.51 -13.73 -19.28
C VAL A 254 0.76 -12.80 -18.34
N ILE A 255 0.02 -13.36 -17.38
CA ILE A 255 -0.74 -12.56 -16.41
C ILE A 255 0.20 -11.68 -15.59
N ILE A 256 1.32 -12.22 -15.11
CA ILE A 256 2.35 -11.45 -14.38
C ILE A 256 2.84 -10.27 -15.22
N GLU A 257 3.21 -10.52 -16.48
CA GLU A 257 3.66 -9.46 -17.38
C GLU A 257 2.56 -8.41 -17.67
N GLU A 258 1.30 -8.83 -17.80
CA GLU A 258 0.19 -7.89 -17.98
C GLU A 258 -0.13 -7.06 -16.72
N ILE A 259 0.01 -7.65 -15.52
CA ILE A 259 -0.11 -6.91 -14.25
C ILE A 259 1.03 -5.88 -14.16
N ARG A 260 2.26 -6.30 -14.43
CA ARG A 260 3.46 -5.44 -14.40
C ARG A 260 3.34 -4.23 -15.33
N LYS A 261 2.78 -4.39 -16.53
CA LYS A 261 2.54 -3.27 -17.46
C LYS A 261 1.54 -2.25 -16.91
N TYR A 262 0.59 -2.68 -16.09
CA TYR A 262 -0.41 -1.81 -15.48
C TYR A 262 0.11 -1.11 -14.22
N ASP A 263 1.17 -1.65 -13.61
CA ASP A 263 1.67 -1.14 -12.35
C ASP A 263 2.46 0.17 -12.47
N ALA A 264 2.36 0.99 -11.43
CA ALA A 264 3.17 2.20 -11.30
C ALA A 264 4.63 1.87 -10.96
N VAL A 265 4.86 0.75 -10.27
CA VAL A 265 6.19 0.27 -9.86
C VAL A 265 6.59 -0.89 -10.77
N LYS A 266 7.60 -0.70 -11.62
CA LYS A 266 7.97 -1.65 -12.69
C LYS A 266 9.04 -2.68 -12.31
N ASP A 267 9.72 -2.48 -11.18
CA ASP A 267 11.03 -3.11 -10.87
C ASP A 267 10.95 -4.14 -9.73
N VAL A 268 9.83 -4.87 -9.59
CA VAL A 268 9.66 -5.87 -8.52
C VAL A 268 8.99 -7.16 -9.02
N PRO A 269 9.69 -7.98 -9.83
CA PRO A 269 9.12 -9.22 -10.39
C PRO A 269 8.55 -10.16 -9.32
N GLU A 270 9.23 -10.28 -8.17
CA GLU A 270 8.86 -11.18 -7.07
C GLU A 270 7.50 -10.81 -6.44
N MET A 271 7.11 -9.53 -6.53
CA MET A 271 5.82 -9.06 -6.00
C MET A 271 4.65 -9.51 -6.86
N HIS A 272 4.82 -9.57 -8.18
CA HIS A 272 3.75 -10.01 -9.06
C HIS A 272 3.52 -11.52 -8.96
N GLU A 273 4.58 -12.29 -8.69
CA GLU A 273 4.47 -13.73 -8.40
C GLU A 273 3.70 -14.00 -7.11
N THR A 274 3.90 -13.18 -6.08
CA THR A 274 3.19 -13.30 -4.79
C THR A 274 1.77 -12.72 -4.82
N GLU A 275 1.51 -11.72 -5.68
CA GLU A 275 0.18 -11.17 -5.95
C GLU A 275 -0.73 -12.14 -6.73
N LEU A 276 -0.17 -12.88 -7.69
CA LEU A 276 -0.91 -13.72 -8.62
C LEU A 276 -1.84 -14.76 -7.94
N PRO A 277 -1.44 -15.49 -6.88
CA PRO A 277 -2.33 -16.40 -6.15
C PRO A 277 -3.59 -15.72 -5.60
N HIS A 278 -3.45 -14.53 -5.03
CA HIS A 278 -4.57 -13.75 -4.48
C HIS A 278 -5.51 -13.29 -5.60
N PHE A 279 -4.94 -12.80 -6.69
CA PHE A 279 -5.70 -12.39 -7.87
C PHE A 279 -6.46 -13.57 -8.51
N LYS A 280 -5.82 -14.73 -8.67
CA LYS A 280 -6.45 -15.96 -9.18
C LYS A 280 -7.59 -16.45 -8.28
N LYS A 281 -7.50 -16.25 -6.96
CA LYS A 281 -8.59 -16.59 -6.03
C LYS A 281 -9.85 -15.77 -6.32
N LEU A 282 -9.70 -14.47 -6.59
CA LEU A 282 -10.80 -13.56 -6.94
C LEU A 282 -11.40 -13.94 -8.30
N LEU A 283 -10.56 -14.19 -9.31
CA LEU A 283 -11.00 -14.66 -10.63
C LEU A 283 -11.75 -15.99 -10.57
N LYS A 284 -11.27 -16.95 -9.76
CA LYS A 284 -11.97 -18.23 -9.51
C LYS A 284 -13.35 -18.01 -8.89
N SER A 285 -13.44 -17.08 -7.93
CA SER A 285 -14.71 -16.73 -7.30
C SER A 285 -15.69 -16.13 -8.32
N TRP A 286 -15.22 -15.21 -9.15
CA TRP A 286 -16.00 -14.63 -10.24
C TRP A 286 -16.46 -15.66 -11.26
N TRP A 287 -15.56 -16.52 -11.75
CA TRP A 287 -15.90 -17.54 -12.75
C TRP A 287 -16.96 -18.52 -12.22
N ARG A 288 -16.91 -18.84 -10.92
CA ARG A 288 -17.96 -19.63 -10.24
C ARG A 288 -19.27 -18.85 -10.12
N ASN A 289 -19.20 -17.53 -9.92
CA ASN A 289 -20.34 -16.63 -9.87
C ASN A 289 -20.76 -16.14 -11.27
N ARG A 290 -21.40 -17.02 -12.03
CA ARG A 290 -21.87 -16.80 -13.41
C ARG A 290 -22.86 -15.63 -13.61
N LYS A 291 -23.31 -14.97 -12.53
CA LYS A 291 -24.26 -13.85 -12.60
C LYS A 291 -23.57 -12.51 -12.82
N GLN A 292 -22.30 -12.38 -12.44
CA GLN A 292 -21.57 -11.12 -12.49
C GLN A 292 -20.71 -11.06 -13.75
N LYS A 293 -20.78 -9.95 -14.49
CA LYS A 293 -19.82 -9.66 -15.56
C LYS A 293 -18.58 -8.99 -14.93
N MET A 294 -17.41 -9.28 -15.47
CA MET A 294 -16.18 -8.57 -15.15
C MET A 294 -16.12 -7.30 -15.99
N THR A 295 -15.90 -6.16 -15.34
CA THR A 295 -15.68 -4.84 -15.96
C THR A 295 -14.28 -4.33 -15.57
N PRO A 296 -13.77 -3.27 -16.22
CA PRO A 296 -12.50 -2.65 -15.83
C PRO A 296 -12.42 -2.28 -14.35
N GLU A 297 -13.50 -1.74 -13.77
CA GLU A 297 -13.54 -1.29 -12.36
C GLU A 297 -13.47 -2.48 -11.40
N ILE A 298 -14.21 -3.55 -11.69
CA ILE A 298 -14.17 -4.78 -10.88
C ILE A 298 -12.76 -5.37 -10.92
N LEU A 299 -12.17 -5.44 -12.12
CA LEU A 299 -10.83 -5.99 -12.31
C LEU A 299 -9.77 -5.16 -11.58
N LYS A 300 -9.84 -3.83 -11.67
CA LYS A 300 -8.98 -2.90 -10.95
C LYS A 300 -9.08 -3.11 -9.43
N ASN A 301 -10.30 -3.24 -8.91
CA ASN A 301 -10.54 -3.50 -7.49
C ASN A 301 -9.96 -4.85 -7.05
N TRP A 302 -9.98 -5.88 -7.91
CA TRP A 302 -9.38 -7.17 -7.58
C TRP A 302 -7.86 -7.13 -7.57
N LEU A 303 -7.22 -6.40 -8.50
CA LEU A 303 -5.78 -6.17 -8.45
C LEU A 303 -5.40 -5.44 -7.16
N GLN A 304 -6.14 -4.39 -6.80
CA GLN A 304 -5.94 -3.66 -5.55
C GLN A 304 -6.02 -4.59 -4.33
N GLN A 305 -7.07 -5.43 -4.24
CA GLN A 305 -7.23 -6.41 -3.17
C GLN A 305 -6.11 -7.47 -3.16
N ALA A 306 -5.62 -7.88 -4.32
CA ALA A 306 -4.52 -8.85 -4.42
C ALA A 306 -3.21 -8.26 -3.88
N LYS A 307 -2.91 -7.00 -4.24
CA LYS A 307 -1.75 -6.25 -3.72
C LYS A 307 -1.85 -6.04 -2.21
N ASP A 308 -3.03 -5.67 -1.73
CA ASP A 308 -3.27 -5.51 -0.30
C ASP A 308 -3.02 -6.80 0.46
N ALA A 309 -3.55 -7.93 -0.02
CA ALA A 309 -3.37 -9.22 0.60
C ALA A 309 -1.89 -9.65 0.63
N CYS A 310 -1.15 -9.38 -0.45
CA CYS A 310 0.27 -9.68 -0.56
C CYS A 310 1.12 -8.89 0.45
N CYS A 311 0.82 -7.60 0.64
CA CYS A 311 1.61 -6.71 1.49
C CYS A 311 1.11 -6.62 2.94
N LYS A 312 -0.06 -7.19 3.24
CA LYS A 312 -0.75 -7.01 4.54
C LYS A 312 0.11 -7.38 5.74
N SER A 313 0.81 -8.51 5.68
CA SER A 313 1.64 -9.00 6.80
C SER A 313 2.81 -8.06 7.08
N LEU A 314 3.52 -7.62 6.03
CA LEU A 314 4.62 -6.68 6.13
C LEU A 314 4.15 -5.32 6.66
N VAL A 315 3.12 -4.73 6.03
CA VAL A 315 2.58 -3.43 6.45
C VAL A 315 2.12 -3.46 7.89
N ARG A 316 1.40 -4.51 8.29
CA ARG A 316 0.94 -4.68 9.67
C ARG A 316 2.12 -4.81 10.65
N SER A 317 3.14 -5.60 10.32
CA SER A 317 4.34 -5.77 11.15
C SER A 317 5.08 -4.44 11.34
N LEU A 318 5.26 -3.67 10.27
CA LEU A 318 5.92 -2.36 10.32
C LEU A 318 5.09 -1.34 11.10
N PHE A 319 3.78 -1.31 10.88
CA PHE A 319 2.86 -0.47 11.62
C PHE A 319 2.90 -0.81 13.12
N GLU A 320 2.78 -2.09 13.48
CA GLU A 320 2.89 -2.55 14.87
C GLU A 320 4.26 -2.17 15.47
N SER A 321 5.36 -2.34 14.74
CA SER A 321 6.70 -1.97 15.21
C SER A 321 6.80 -0.48 15.54
N CYS A 322 6.28 0.39 14.67
CA CYS A 322 6.35 1.84 14.86
C CYS A 322 5.34 2.36 15.90
N THR A 323 4.16 1.74 15.97
CA THR A 323 3.06 2.25 16.80
C THR A 323 2.96 1.58 18.16
N LYS A 324 3.62 0.44 18.41
CA LYS A 324 3.53 -0.28 19.68
C LYS A 324 3.91 0.58 20.88
N ASN A 325 4.98 1.38 20.77
CA ASN A 325 5.37 2.29 21.86
C ASN A 325 4.41 3.49 21.94
N LEU A 326 3.93 3.99 20.79
CA LEU A 326 3.01 5.13 20.72
C LEU A 326 1.62 4.80 21.28
N ALA A 327 1.03 3.65 20.93
CA ALA A 327 -0.30 3.24 21.38
C ALA A 327 -0.34 2.93 22.88
N ARG A 328 0.78 2.45 23.45
CA ARG A 328 0.90 2.17 24.90
C ARG A 328 0.85 3.43 25.75
N THR A 329 1.10 4.59 25.16
CA THR A 329 1.11 5.86 25.89
C THR A 329 -0.26 6.23 26.45
N GLY A 330 -1.35 5.84 25.76
CA GLY A 330 -2.71 6.28 26.09
C GLY A 330 -2.94 7.79 25.92
N ILE A 331 -1.99 8.51 25.31
CA ILE A 331 -2.13 9.94 25.04
C ILE A 331 -3.07 10.14 23.85
N LYS A 332 -3.93 11.16 23.96
CA LYS A 332 -4.85 11.62 22.95
C LYS A 332 -4.76 13.14 22.85
N PHE A 333 -4.93 13.64 21.64
CA PHE A 333 -5.04 15.07 21.40
C PHE A 333 -6.49 15.56 21.54
N SER A 334 -6.66 16.87 21.67
CA SER A 334 -7.98 17.51 21.67
C SER A 334 -8.60 17.45 20.28
N ASP A 335 -9.94 17.35 20.21
CA ASP A 335 -10.68 17.31 18.94
C ASP A 335 -10.40 18.55 18.07
N SER A 336 -10.16 19.70 18.69
CA SER A 336 -9.78 20.94 17.99
C SER A 336 -8.42 20.82 17.30
N GLU A 337 -7.44 20.21 17.95
CA GLU A 337 -6.11 20.03 17.37
C GLU A 337 -6.12 18.96 16.27
N ILE A 338 -6.87 17.87 16.50
CA ILE A 338 -7.11 16.83 15.49
C ILE A 338 -7.72 17.44 14.23
N SER A 339 -8.79 18.23 14.39
CA SER A 339 -9.49 18.88 13.27
C SER A 339 -8.57 19.88 12.54
N ARG A 340 -7.79 20.67 13.28
CA ARG A 340 -6.83 21.62 12.71
C ARG A 340 -5.82 20.91 11.81
N LEU A 341 -5.19 19.85 12.29
CA LEU A 341 -4.20 19.12 11.50
C LEU A 341 -4.85 18.40 10.30
N GLN A 342 -6.03 17.79 10.49
CA GLN A 342 -6.79 17.19 9.39
C GLN A 342 -7.07 18.18 8.27
N ASP A 343 -7.53 19.39 8.59
CA ASP A 343 -7.79 20.45 7.62
C ASP A 343 -6.51 20.84 6.86
N GLU A 344 -5.38 20.97 7.57
CA GLU A 344 -4.08 21.30 6.96
C GLU A 344 -3.55 20.19 6.04
N LEU A 345 -3.88 18.93 6.30
CA LEU A 345 -3.50 17.77 5.49
C LEU A 345 -4.49 17.48 4.36
N SER A 346 -5.75 17.89 4.49
CA SER A 346 -6.88 17.49 3.63
C SER A 346 -6.71 17.79 2.14
N ASN A 347 -5.95 18.84 1.80
CA ASN A 347 -5.77 19.33 0.42
C ASN A 347 -4.36 19.13 -0.14
N LYS A 348 -3.52 18.34 0.54
CA LYS A 348 -2.09 18.22 0.20
C LYS A 348 -1.73 16.77 -0.12
N ALA A 349 -1.23 16.53 -1.33
CA ALA A 349 -0.76 15.20 -1.76
C ALA A 349 0.59 14.83 -1.13
N ALA A 350 1.47 15.80 -0.90
CA ALA A 350 2.79 15.59 -0.33
C ALA A 350 3.08 16.64 0.74
N VAL A 351 3.23 16.20 1.99
CA VAL A 351 3.43 17.07 3.17
C VAL A 351 4.76 16.75 3.84
N HIS A 352 5.53 17.80 4.10
CA HIS A 352 6.68 17.74 4.98
C HIS A 352 6.24 18.31 6.33
N LEU A 353 5.84 17.42 7.23
CA LEU A 353 5.39 17.78 8.57
C LEU A 353 6.62 17.91 9.47
N LYS A 354 6.88 19.12 9.94
CA LYS A 354 7.97 19.44 10.84
C LYS A 354 7.43 19.63 12.25
N SER A 355 8.04 18.96 13.22
CA SER A 355 7.63 19.03 14.61
C SER A 355 8.84 19.17 15.53
N ASP A 356 8.67 19.86 16.66
CA ASP A 356 9.59 19.80 17.81
C ASP A 356 9.35 18.56 18.70
N ALA A 357 8.26 17.83 18.45
CA ALA A 357 7.86 16.67 19.21
C ALA A 357 7.48 15.50 18.27
N LEU A 358 8.46 14.75 17.74
CA LEU A 358 8.16 13.73 16.72
C LEU A 358 7.23 12.62 17.23
N ASN A 359 7.46 12.12 18.45
CA ASN A 359 6.65 11.05 19.01
C ASN A 359 5.22 11.50 19.28
N LEU A 360 5.04 12.70 19.85
CA LEU A 360 3.72 13.27 20.13
C LEU A 360 2.99 13.61 18.82
N CYS A 361 3.67 14.18 17.83
CA CYS A 361 3.10 14.43 16.51
C CYS A 361 2.74 13.14 15.77
N SER A 362 3.51 12.06 15.97
CA SER A 362 3.16 10.73 15.45
C SER A 362 1.86 10.21 16.07
N ILE A 363 1.65 10.39 17.37
CA ILE A 363 0.39 10.05 18.05
C ILE A 363 -0.76 10.89 17.47
N LEU A 364 -0.57 12.20 17.32
CA LEU A 364 -1.56 13.08 16.70
C LEU A 364 -1.94 12.60 15.29
N LEU A 365 -0.98 12.19 14.46
CA LEU A 365 -1.26 11.63 13.13
C LEU A 365 -2.11 10.36 13.19
N LEU A 366 -1.91 9.50 14.18
CA LEU A 366 -2.71 8.28 14.38
C LEU A 366 -4.14 8.61 14.82
N ASP A 367 -4.34 9.69 15.58
CA ASP A 367 -5.67 10.20 15.94
C ASP A 367 -6.35 10.90 14.74
N CYS A 368 -5.58 11.56 13.88
CA CYS A 368 -6.08 12.32 12.74
C CYS A 368 -6.50 11.46 11.53
N LEU A 369 -5.91 10.29 11.35
CA LEU A 369 -6.01 9.54 10.10
C LEU A 369 -6.69 8.17 10.30
N ASP A 370 -7.39 7.70 9.27
CA ASP A 370 -7.92 6.33 9.25
C ASP A 370 -6.74 5.35 9.18
N THR A 371 -6.37 4.80 10.35
CA THR A 371 -5.24 3.88 10.49
C THR A 371 -5.36 2.63 9.62
N SER A 372 -6.58 2.22 9.26
CA SER A 372 -6.80 1.08 8.36
C SER A 372 -6.33 1.36 6.91
N LYS A 373 -6.11 2.63 6.58
CA LYS A 373 -5.64 3.10 5.27
C LYS A 373 -4.26 3.74 5.33
N CYS A 374 -3.54 3.59 6.43
CA CYS A 374 -2.22 4.17 6.63
C CYS A 374 -1.12 3.11 6.58
N ILE A 375 -0.06 3.40 5.84
CA ILE A 375 1.24 2.74 5.96
C ILE A 375 2.11 3.68 6.80
N PHE A 376 2.29 3.34 8.08
CA PHE A 376 3.12 4.11 9.01
C PHE A 376 4.44 3.36 9.25
N LEU A 377 5.58 4.02 9.00
CA LEU A 377 6.89 3.40 9.12
C LEU A 377 8.00 4.42 9.41
N ASN A 378 9.15 3.93 9.87
CA ASN A 378 10.36 4.72 9.99
C ASN A 378 11.16 4.73 8.68
N PHE A 379 12.08 5.68 8.55
CA PHE A 379 12.88 5.84 7.32
C PHE A 379 13.74 4.61 6.97
N GLU A 380 14.29 3.91 7.95
CA GLU A 380 15.08 2.69 7.73
C GLU A 380 14.23 1.57 7.09
N SER A 381 13.01 1.38 7.58
CA SER A 381 12.06 0.39 7.03
C SER A 381 11.69 0.73 5.59
N LEU A 382 11.52 2.02 5.29
CA LEU A 382 11.29 2.49 3.92
C LEU A 382 12.44 2.12 3.01
N GLN A 383 13.69 2.33 3.44
CA GLN A 383 14.86 1.97 2.63
C GLN A 383 14.92 0.47 2.37
N SER A 384 14.75 -0.33 3.42
CA SER A 384 14.86 -1.78 3.36
C SER A 384 13.75 -2.43 2.53
N HIS A 385 12.56 -1.82 2.45
CA HIS A 385 11.37 -2.41 1.81
C HIS A 385 10.73 -1.50 0.77
N LYS A 386 11.49 -0.54 0.22
CA LYS A 386 11.01 0.56 -0.64
C LYS A 386 10.03 0.08 -1.71
N ASN A 387 10.46 -0.89 -2.50
CA ASN A 387 9.72 -1.38 -3.65
C ASN A 387 8.39 -2.04 -3.24
N MET A 388 8.41 -2.87 -2.20
CA MET A 388 7.20 -3.53 -1.68
C MET A 388 6.21 -2.52 -1.09
N LEU A 389 6.71 -1.52 -0.36
CA LEU A 389 5.89 -0.49 0.27
C LEU A 389 5.27 0.44 -0.76
N LEU A 390 6.01 0.83 -1.80
CA LEU A 390 5.47 1.61 -2.90
C LEU A 390 4.46 0.81 -3.72
N HIS A 391 4.71 -0.48 -3.95
CA HIS A 391 3.74 -1.40 -4.56
C HIS A 391 2.43 -1.45 -3.78
N ALA A 392 2.53 -1.64 -2.45
CA ALA A 392 1.39 -1.63 -1.55
C ALA A 392 0.66 -0.28 -1.59
N TRP A 393 1.38 0.82 -1.41
CA TRP A 393 0.77 2.14 -1.30
C TRP A 393 0.12 2.59 -2.61
N LEU A 394 0.82 2.52 -3.73
CA LEU A 394 0.32 3.04 -5.01
C LEU A 394 -0.74 2.13 -5.61
N GLY A 395 -0.56 0.81 -5.48
CA GLY A 395 -1.44 -0.19 -6.09
C GLY A 395 -2.58 -0.68 -5.19
N GLY A 396 -2.44 -0.56 -3.87
CA GLY A 396 -3.38 -1.07 -2.87
C GLY A 396 -4.44 -0.06 -2.39
N HIS A 397 -5.21 -0.39 -1.35
CA HIS A 397 -6.23 0.47 -0.74
C HIS A 397 -5.68 1.56 0.19
N TRP A 398 -4.40 1.52 0.53
CA TRP A 398 -3.74 2.47 1.43
C TRP A 398 -3.75 3.89 0.86
N GLU A 399 -4.26 4.86 1.59
CA GLU A 399 -4.32 6.26 1.16
C GLU A 399 -3.07 7.02 1.59
N TRP A 400 -2.56 6.73 2.79
CA TRP A 400 -1.47 7.48 3.41
C TRP A 400 -0.19 6.65 3.52
N LEU A 401 0.93 7.24 3.07
CA LEU A 401 2.28 6.78 3.39
C LEU A 401 2.91 7.79 4.37
N ILE A 402 3.13 7.37 5.61
CA ILE A 402 3.68 8.20 6.67
C ILE A 402 5.07 7.67 7.00
N VAL A 403 6.08 8.51 6.81
CA VAL A 403 7.48 8.18 7.02
C VAL A 403 8.01 9.07 8.15
N SER A 404 8.27 8.46 9.30
CA SER A 404 8.94 9.14 10.41
C SER A 404 10.46 9.07 10.23
N CYS A 405 11.10 10.23 10.19
CA CYS A 405 12.55 10.37 10.09
C CYS A 405 13.08 10.94 11.40
N ASP A 406 13.78 10.11 12.17
CA ASP A 406 14.53 10.59 13.32
C ASP A 406 15.77 11.41 12.88
N SER A 407 16.30 12.21 13.80
CA SER A 407 17.45 13.09 13.57
C SER A 407 18.78 12.36 13.32
N ALA A 408 18.88 11.07 13.62
CA ALA A 408 20.09 10.30 13.37
C ALA A 408 20.28 10.02 11.86
N VAL A 409 19.20 10.09 11.07
CA VAL A 409 19.27 9.94 9.62
C VAL A 409 19.93 11.15 8.96
N LEU A 410 21.02 10.92 8.25
CA LEU A 410 21.73 11.94 7.46
C LEU A 410 20.75 12.63 6.48
N GLN A 411 20.61 13.96 6.60
CA GLN A 411 19.72 14.81 5.79
C GLN A 411 19.80 14.54 4.27
N ARG A 412 20.97 14.11 3.76
CA ARG A 412 21.14 13.81 2.33
C ARG A 412 20.31 12.59 1.87
N GLY A 413 20.24 11.53 2.68
CA GLY A 413 19.52 10.31 2.31
C GLY A 413 18.01 10.51 2.22
N ILE A 414 17.46 11.37 3.10
CA ILE A 414 16.03 11.73 3.13
C ILE A 414 15.64 12.41 1.82
N SER A 415 16.42 13.38 1.36
CA SER A 415 16.10 14.18 0.17
C SER A 415 15.94 13.32 -1.09
N ASP A 416 16.90 12.46 -1.40
CA ASP A 416 16.87 11.67 -2.64
C ASP A 416 15.72 10.66 -2.67
N THR A 417 15.43 10.02 -1.53
CA THR A 417 14.32 9.08 -1.43
C THR A 417 12.97 9.78 -1.53
N CYS A 418 12.82 10.92 -0.83
CA CYS A 418 11.58 11.67 -0.85
C CYS A 418 11.32 12.32 -2.21
N ILE A 419 12.36 12.79 -2.92
CA ILE A 419 12.23 13.29 -4.29
C ILE A 419 11.65 12.18 -5.19
N ASN A 420 12.23 10.98 -5.13
CA ASN A 420 11.70 9.83 -5.89
C ASN A 420 10.23 9.55 -5.55
N ILE A 421 9.86 9.57 -4.27
CA ILE A 421 8.47 9.35 -3.83
C ILE A 421 7.55 10.47 -4.35
N SER A 422 7.98 11.72 -4.28
CA SER A 422 7.21 12.87 -4.78
C SER A 422 7.01 12.85 -6.28
N GLU A 423 7.97 12.32 -7.02
CA GLU A 423 7.87 12.16 -8.47
C GLU A 423 6.88 11.07 -8.86
N ILE A 424 6.81 10.00 -8.06
CA ILE A 424 5.87 8.90 -8.24
C ILE A 424 4.45 9.31 -7.78
N SER A 425 4.34 10.16 -6.76
CA SER A 425 3.05 10.63 -6.21
C SER A 425 2.40 11.79 -6.98
N LYS A 426 2.90 12.10 -8.19
CA LYS A 426 2.36 13.15 -9.07
C LYS A 426 0.83 13.00 -9.28
N PRO A 427 0.12 14.11 -9.55
CA PRO A 427 -1.33 14.30 -9.32
C PRO A 427 -2.32 13.39 -10.07
N GLN A 428 -1.85 12.39 -10.82
CA GLN A 428 -2.74 11.43 -11.49
C GLN A 428 -3.40 10.44 -10.50
N LEU A 429 -2.92 10.35 -9.26
CA LEU A 429 -3.45 9.46 -8.21
C LEU A 429 -4.22 10.27 -7.16
N SER A 430 -5.46 10.63 -7.48
CA SER A 430 -6.25 11.65 -6.74
C SER A 430 -6.45 11.41 -5.23
N ASN A 431 -6.21 10.21 -4.70
CA ASN A 431 -6.39 9.88 -3.28
C ASN A 431 -5.12 9.45 -2.53
N LYS A 432 -3.95 9.38 -3.19
CA LYS A 432 -2.70 8.96 -2.53
C LYS A 432 -1.98 10.14 -1.92
N ARG A 433 -1.55 10.02 -0.66
CA ARG A 433 -0.91 11.08 0.10
C ARG A 433 0.31 10.57 0.84
N VAL A 434 1.34 11.41 0.93
CA VAL A 434 2.57 11.11 1.64
C VAL A 434 2.88 12.20 2.66
N ILE A 435 3.24 11.78 3.87
CA ILE A 435 3.70 12.63 4.95
C ILE A 435 5.12 12.21 5.32
N ILE A 436 6.06 13.14 5.21
CA ILE A 436 7.41 12.97 5.76
C ILE A 436 7.42 13.76 7.07
N LEU A 437 7.56 13.06 8.18
CA LEU A 437 7.61 13.64 9.52
C LEU A 437 9.08 13.79 9.95
N THR A 438 9.52 15.01 10.25
CA THR A 438 10.91 15.30 10.65
C THR A 438 10.98 16.35 11.77
N GLU A 439 12.14 16.46 12.41
CA GLU A 439 12.41 17.58 13.32
C GLU A 439 12.42 18.93 12.59
N TYR A 440 12.22 20.03 13.32
CA TYR A 440 12.32 21.40 12.79
C TYR A 440 13.67 21.75 12.16
N SER A 441 14.74 21.16 12.68
CA SER A 441 16.12 21.37 12.22
C SER A 441 16.36 20.90 10.78
N VAL A 442 15.49 20.02 10.25
CA VAL A 442 15.63 19.44 8.93
C VAL A 442 15.22 20.45 7.85
N GLN A 443 16.08 20.62 6.84
CA GLN A 443 15.78 21.47 5.68
C GLN A 443 14.52 20.99 4.96
N GLN A 444 13.78 21.93 4.35
CA GLN A 444 12.56 21.58 3.63
C GLN A 444 12.85 20.54 2.52
N VAL A 445 12.07 19.47 2.50
CA VAL A 445 12.16 18.46 1.44
C VAL A 445 11.55 19.02 0.16
N ARG A 446 12.32 19.01 -0.93
CA ARG A 446 11.88 19.52 -2.23
C ARG A 446 10.65 18.74 -2.73
N GLY A 447 9.64 19.46 -3.21
CA GLY A 447 8.40 18.86 -3.73
C GLY A 447 7.32 18.61 -2.66
N PHE A 448 7.61 18.88 -1.39
CA PHE A 448 6.67 18.73 -0.28
C PHE A 448 6.25 20.10 0.26
N LEU A 449 4.97 20.23 0.60
CA LEU A 449 4.45 21.41 1.27
C LEU A 449 4.81 21.36 2.76
N PRO A 450 5.47 22.39 3.30
CA PRO A 450 5.84 22.39 4.70
C PRO A 450 4.58 22.61 5.55
N VAL A 451 4.46 21.83 6.61
CA VAL A 451 3.49 22.02 7.68
C VAL A 451 4.26 22.00 8.99
N TYR A 452 3.98 22.95 9.87
CA TYR A 452 4.68 23.11 11.13
C TYR A 452 3.73 22.74 12.25
N HIS A 453 4.19 21.88 13.16
CA HIS A 453 3.47 21.49 14.35
C HIS A 453 4.34 21.78 15.57
N GLU A 454 4.05 22.87 16.26
CA GLU A 454 4.70 23.21 17.53
C GLU A 454 3.84 22.65 18.66
N PHE A 455 4.43 21.75 19.42
CA PHE A 455 3.70 21.10 20.50
C PHE A 455 3.44 22.07 21.65
N SER A 456 2.20 22.09 22.11
CA SER A 456 1.80 22.73 23.37
C SER A 456 1.03 21.73 24.22
N PHE A 457 1.29 21.73 25.52
CA PHE A 457 0.61 20.83 26.46
C PHE A 457 -0.92 20.98 26.42
N GLU A 458 -1.42 22.19 26.13
CA GLU A 458 -2.85 22.49 26.01
C GLU A 458 -3.54 21.76 24.85
N GLN A 459 -2.78 21.34 23.82
CA GLN A 459 -3.28 20.61 22.67
C GLN A 459 -3.72 19.18 23.02
N LEU A 460 -3.20 18.61 24.12
CA LEU A 460 -3.58 17.30 24.61
C LEU A 460 -5.04 17.30 25.10
N SER A 461 -5.70 16.14 25.08
CA SER A 461 -7.01 15.99 25.72
C SER A 461 -6.90 16.23 27.23
N LYS A 462 -7.97 16.69 27.88
CA LYS A 462 -7.96 16.93 29.35
C LYS A 462 -7.58 15.70 30.16
N GLN A 463 -8.01 14.51 29.71
CA GLN A 463 -7.63 13.25 30.33
C GLN A 463 -6.13 12.96 30.17
N SER A 464 -5.57 13.22 28.98
CA SER A 464 -4.14 13.04 28.72
C SER A 464 -3.29 14.05 29.48
N GLN A 465 -3.74 15.30 29.61
CA GLN A 465 -3.10 16.31 30.47
C GLN A 465 -3.03 15.80 31.92
N GLU A 466 -4.16 15.39 32.48
CA GLU A 466 -4.25 14.82 33.82
C GLU A 466 -3.30 13.63 34.01
N MET A 467 -3.28 12.72 33.05
CA MET A 467 -2.40 11.55 33.09
C MET A 467 -0.92 11.92 33.14
N VAL A 468 -0.48 12.90 32.35
CA VAL A 468 0.92 13.39 32.38
C VAL A 468 1.24 14.06 33.70
N LEU A 469 0.32 14.88 34.23
CA LEU A 469 0.49 15.58 35.50
C LEU A 469 0.58 14.61 36.69
N GLU A 470 -0.11 13.48 36.64
CA GLU A 470 -0.07 12.45 37.69
C GLU A 470 1.12 11.48 37.55
N LYS A 471 1.94 11.57 36.49
CA LYS A 471 3.16 10.75 36.37
C LYS A 471 4.12 11.08 37.51
N LYS A 472 4.66 10.02 38.11
CA LYS A 472 5.70 10.11 39.13
C LYS A 472 7.06 10.35 38.48
N ILE A 473 7.83 11.26 39.05
CA ILE A 473 9.18 11.62 38.62
C ILE A 473 10.10 11.63 39.84
N ASP A 474 11.41 11.54 39.60
CA ASP A 474 12.41 11.79 40.65
C ASP A 474 12.77 13.28 40.63
N PHE A 475 12.27 14.04 41.62
CA PHE A 475 12.64 15.42 41.83
C PHE A 475 13.65 15.52 42.98
N GLN A 476 14.91 15.82 42.64
CA GLN A 476 16.02 16.00 43.59
C GLN A 476 16.28 14.79 44.52
N GLY A 477 15.97 13.57 44.09
CA GLY A 477 16.10 12.35 44.88
C GLY A 477 14.82 11.94 45.62
N CYS A 478 13.68 12.60 45.33
CA CYS A 478 12.39 12.31 45.93
C CYS A 478 11.36 12.01 44.84
N GLU A 479 10.64 10.89 44.99
CA GLU A 479 9.53 10.56 44.10
C GLU A 479 8.33 11.49 44.38
N VAL A 480 7.95 12.28 43.38
CA VAL A 480 6.81 13.21 43.43
C VAL A 480 6.02 13.14 42.12
N THR A 481 4.79 13.63 42.09
CA THR A 481 4.04 13.78 40.83
C THR A 481 4.50 15.02 40.07
N MET A 482 4.41 15.00 38.74
CA MET A 482 4.69 16.18 37.92
C MET A 482 3.84 17.39 38.34
N ARG A 483 2.55 17.16 38.64
CA ARG A 483 1.64 18.17 39.20
C ARG A 483 2.21 18.89 40.41
N SER A 484 2.80 18.15 41.35
CA SER A 484 3.33 18.71 42.60
C SER A 484 4.49 19.67 42.34
N VAL A 485 5.26 19.44 41.27
CA VAL A 485 6.33 20.33 40.83
C VAL A 485 5.76 21.59 40.17
N LEU A 486 4.76 21.43 39.29
CA LEU A 486 4.21 22.52 38.48
C LEU A 486 3.24 23.45 39.22
N GLN A 487 2.41 22.94 40.14
CA GLN A 487 1.41 23.75 40.88
C GLN A 487 2.02 24.94 41.64
N ARG A 488 3.33 24.93 41.86
CA ARG A 488 4.05 25.92 42.66
C ARG A 488 4.46 27.17 41.90
N HIS A 489 4.71 27.10 40.58
CA HIS A 489 5.19 28.26 39.84
C HIS A 489 4.13 28.98 39.00
N GLY A 490 2.84 28.62 39.14
CA GLY A 490 1.70 29.41 38.64
C GLY A 490 1.78 29.72 37.14
N ASN A 491 1.40 28.73 36.32
CA ASN A 491 1.36 28.67 34.84
C ASN A 491 2.43 27.79 34.15
N VAL A 492 3.06 26.87 34.90
CA VAL A 492 4.12 25.96 34.40
C VAL A 492 3.61 24.89 33.43
N GLU A 493 2.29 24.77 33.24
CA GLU A 493 1.72 23.94 32.17
C GLU A 493 2.19 24.40 30.79
N GLN A 494 2.57 25.69 30.65
CA GLN A 494 3.19 26.24 29.44
C GLN A 494 4.68 25.92 29.31
N ASP A 495 5.35 25.51 30.38
CA ASP A 495 6.79 25.19 30.40
C ASP A 495 7.05 23.68 30.22
N LEU A 496 6.00 22.85 30.12
CA LEU A 496 6.14 21.44 29.79
C LEU A 496 6.55 21.26 28.34
N GLY A 497 7.87 21.32 28.11
CA GLY A 497 8.46 21.13 26.80
C GLY A 497 8.17 19.74 26.19
N PRO A 498 8.22 19.63 24.86
CA PRO A 498 7.85 18.42 24.13
C PRO A 498 8.67 17.18 24.50
N GLU A 499 9.98 17.35 24.71
CA GLU A 499 10.89 16.27 25.11
C GLU A 499 10.49 15.69 26.46
N LEU A 500 10.25 16.56 27.45
CA LEU A 500 9.84 16.15 28.78
C LEU A 500 8.48 15.43 28.77
N VAL A 501 7.50 15.95 28.03
CA VAL A 501 6.20 15.28 27.90
C VAL A 501 6.38 13.92 27.23
N THR A 502 7.21 13.83 26.19
CA THR A 502 7.52 12.56 25.53
C THR A 502 8.10 11.56 26.51
N ASP A 503 9.11 11.93 27.31
CA ASP A 503 9.75 11.06 28.30
C ASP A 503 8.77 10.55 29.37
N LEU A 504 7.92 11.44 29.91
CA LEU A 504 6.91 11.08 30.91
C LEU A 504 5.89 10.07 30.37
N VAL A 505 5.58 10.22 29.10
CA VAL A 505 4.53 9.47 28.42
C VAL A 505 5.03 8.10 27.98
N THR A 506 6.22 8.03 27.37
CA THR A 506 6.82 6.76 26.93
C THR A 506 7.30 5.94 28.12
N GLY A 507 7.74 6.59 29.21
CA GLY A 507 8.27 5.92 30.39
C GLY A 507 9.55 5.12 30.13
N GLU A 508 10.21 5.36 28.99
CA GLU A 508 11.47 4.69 28.63
C GLU A 508 12.63 5.18 29.50
N THR A 509 12.57 6.45 29.90
CA THR A 509 13.57 7.10 30.76
C THR A 509 12.89 7.58 32.05
N PRO A 510 13.42 7.24 33.24
CA PRO A 510 12.97 7.87 34.46
C PRO A 510 13.29 9.37 34.37
N VAL A 511 12.25 10.19 34.48
CA VAL A 511 12.40 11.65 34.44
C VAL A 511 13.00 12.10 35.77
N ASN A 512 14.21 12.64 35.69
CA ASN A 512 14.95 13.17 36.83
C ASN A 512 15.01 14.70 36.71
N MET A 513 14.51 15.40 37.73
CA MET A 513 14.49 16.85 37.78
C MET A 513 15.30 17.38 38.95
N GLY A 514 16.30 18.20 38.65
CA GLY A 514 17.21 18.77 39.65
C GLY A 514 18.26 17.78 40.16
N GLY A 515 19.31 18.32 40.78
CA GLY A 515 20.37 17.50 41.38
C GLY A 515 19.90 16.79 42.64
N LYS A 516 20.30 15.53 42.82
CA LYS A 516 20.03 14.76 44.04
C LYS A 516 20.54 15.51 45.27
N LEU A 517 19.69 15.68 46.28
CA LEU A 517 20.10 16.30 47.53
C LEU A 517 21.15 15.43 48.24
N HIS A 518 22.20 16.06 48.76
CA HIS A 518 23.29 15.36 49.49
C HIS A 518 22.82 14.69 50.79
N VAL A 519 21.62 15.04 51.26
CA VAL A 519 21.02 14.48 52.46
C VAL A 519 19.80 13.69 52.00
N ASN A 520 19.70 12.43 52.43
CA ASN A 520 18.56 11.57 52.13
C ASN A 520 17.38 12.02 52.99
N ILE A 521 16.60 12.99 52.49
CA ILE A 521 15.44 13.49 53.21
C ILE A 521 14.33 12.48 53.00
N GLY A 522 13.91 11.79 54.07
CA GLY A 522 12.87 10.74 54.00
C GLY A 522 11.48 11.23 53.58
N TYR A 523 11.31 12.53 53.35
CA TYR A 523 10.11 13.12 52.79
C TYR A 523 10.46 14.42 52.08
N TYR A 524 9.94 14.61 50.86
CA TYR A 524 9.91 15.93 50.25
C TYR A 524 8.87 16.77 50.99
N ALA A 525 9.33 17.75 51.77
CA ALA A 525 8.45 18.80 52.28
C ALA A 525 8.40 19.91 51.24
N PRO A 526 7.22 20.23 50.68
CA PRO A 526 7.03 21.36 49.81
C PRO A 526 7.46 22.68 50.49
N ARG A 527 8.75 23.07 50.44
CA ARG A 527 9.21 24.36 51.01
C ARG A 527 8.99 25.46 49.99
N VAL A 528 8.18 26.44 50.34
CA VAL A 528 8.31 27.79 49.78
C VAL A 528 9.28 28.49 50.74
N LEU A 529 10.48 28.83 50.27
CA LEU A 529 11.30 29.80 51.01
C LEU A 529 10.69 31.17 50.78
N GLN A 530 9.58 31.45 51.48
CA GLN A 530 9.05 32.78 51.57
C GLN A 530 9.93 33.52 52.57
N ARG A 531 10.93 34.22 52.06
CA ARG A 531 11.77 35.08 52.89
C ARG A 531 11.21 36.48 52.85
N GLU A 532 10.52 36.88 53.91
CA GLU A 532 10.31 38.30 54.15
C GLU A 532 11.67 38.91 54.53
N VAL A 533 12.22 39.69 53.62
CA VAL A 533 13.44 40.46 53.86
C VAL A 533 13.02 41.89 54.20
N TRP A 534 13.23 42.25 55.45
CA TRP A 534 13.07 43.62 55.91
C TRP A 534 14.27 44.44 55.43
N LEU A 535 14.07 45.24 54.39
CA LEU A 535 15.07 46.20 53.95
C LEU A 535 14.82 47.53 54.64
N HIS A 536 15.83 48.05 55.32
CA HIS A 536 15.78 49.42 55.84
C HIS A 536 15.67 50.39 54.67
N SER A 537 14.80 51.39 54.75
CA SER A 537 14.50 52.31 53.63
C SER A 537 15.72 53.04 53.06
N THR A 538 16.81 53.13 53.84
CA THR A 538 18.10 53.66 53.38
C THR A 538 18.79 52.81 52.32
N VAL A 539 18.53 51.50 52.28
CA VAL A 539 19.06 50.57 51.26
C VAL A 539 18.47 50.86 49.88
N LEU A 540 17.28 51.46 49.81
CA LEU A 540 16.62 51.84 48.56
C LEU A 540 16.98 53.25 48.07
N ARG A 541 17.78 54.01 48.85
CA ARG A 541 18.15 55.40 48.52
C ARG A 541 19.41 55.51 47.67
N ASN A 542 20.15 54.43 47.48
CA ASN A 542 21.35 54.42 46.66
C ASN A 542 20.98 54.06 45.21
N PRO A 543 21.08 55.01 44.26
CA PRO A 543 20.63 54.80 42.88
C PRO A 543 21.47 53.77 42.09
N ASN A 544 22.59 53.31 42.67
CA ASN A 544 23.46 52.31 42.05
C ASN A 544 23.17 50.87 42.48
N ASP A 545 22.24 50.67 43.43
CA ASP A 545 21.89 49.33 43.90
C ASP A 545 20.83 48.72 42.97
N VAL A 546 21.15 47.57 42.37
CA VAL A 546 20.26 46.83 41.47
C VAL A 546 19.65 45.66 42.22
N PHE A 547 18.32 45.65 42.31
CA PHE A 547 17.56 44.56 42.93
C PHE A 547 16.92 43.70 41.84
N ALA A 548 17.13 42.39 41.90
CA ALA A 548 16.37 41.42 41.11
C ALA A 548 15.18 40.93 41.94
N VAL A 549 13.97 41.24 41.48
CA VAL A 549 12.71 40.97 42.21
C VAL A 549 11.70 40.34 41.29
N ASP A 550 11.02 39.29 41.75
CA ASP A 550 10.01 38.57 40.97
C ASP A 550 8.64 39.27 41.00
N ARG A 551 8.20 39.83 42.15
CA ARG A 551 7.00 40.69 42.27
C ARG A 551 7.12 41.75 43.37
N PHE A 552 6.47 42.89 43.16
CA PHE A 552 6.39 44.02 44.10
C PHE A 552 4.97 44.16 44.65
N HIS A 553 4.79 44.26 45.97
CA HIS A 553 3.53 44.66 46.61
C HIS A 553 3.78 45.81 47.58
N ARG A 554 2.96 46.87 47.48
CA ARG A 554 2.98 48.03 48.37
C ARG A 554 1.89 47.86 49.42
N GLY A 555 2.25 47.75 50.68
CA GLY A 555 1.28 47.75 51.79
C GLY A 555 0.72 49.15 52.02
N HIS A 556 -0.59 49.25 52.24
CA HIS A 556 -1.24 50.50 52.64
C HIS A 556 -1.22 50.62 54.17
N GLU A 557 -0.12 51.10 54.75
CA GLU A 557 -0.12 51.69 56.11
C GLU A 557 1.14 52.55 56.33
N GLN A 558 1.03 53.55 57.21
CA GLN A 558 1.83 54.78 57.31
C GLN A 558 3.33 54.67 57.70
N GLN A 559 4.02 53.62 57.29
CA GLN A 559 5.48 53.56 57.23
C GLN A 559 5.86 52.87 55.91
N ASP A 560 6.84 53.40 55.19
CA ASP A 560 7.23 52.84 53.88
C ASP A 560 7.75 51.40 54.04
N PHE A 561 6.87 50.43 53.80
CA PHE A 561 7.16 49.00 53.86
C PHE A 561 7.14 48.37 52.46
N PHE A 562 8.04 47.42 52.24
CA PHE A 562 8.10 46.62 51.02
C PHE A 562 8.23 45.16 51.38
N THR A 563 7.36 44.32 50.80
CA THR A 563 7.44 42.86 50.91
C THR A 563 8.00 42.32 49.60
N PHE A 564 9.06 41.51 49.69
CA PHE A 564 9.71 40.89 48.53
C PHE A 564 9.37 39.41 48.46
N ARG A 565 9.11 38.91 47.25
CA ARG A 565 9.11 37.47 46.94
C ARG A 565 10.32 37.19 46.06
N GLN A 566 11.21 36.30 46.49
CA GLN A 566 12.41 35.93 45.75
C GLN A 566 12.45 34.41 45.62
N GLU A 567 12.38 33.90 44.38
CA GLU A 567 12.63 32.50 44.07
C GLU A 567 14.13 32.33 43.76
N LEU A 568 14.83 31.54 44.59
CA LEU A 568 16.28 31.38 44.52
C LEU A 568 16.65 30.17 43.64
N PHE A 569 17.24 30.43 42.48
CA PHE A 569 17.97 29.41 41.71
C PHE A 569 19.43 29.35 42.18
N PHE A 570 19.87 28.19 42.68
CA PHE A 570 21.28 27.97 42.98
C PHE A 570 22.04 27.54 41.72
N LYS A 571 22.96 28.39 41.22
CA LYS A 571 24.08 27.97 40.37
C LYS A 571 25.37 28.04 41.18
N VAL A 572 25.81 26.89 41.71
CA VAL A 572 27.06 26.80 42.48
C VAL A 572 28.25 26.77 41.51
N ARG A 573 28.97 27.88 41.38
CA ARG A 573 30.31 27.91 40.76
C ARG A 573 31.36 27.84 41.88
N ARG A 574 32.04 26.69 42.02
CA ARG A 574 33.21 26.55 42.90
C ARG A 574 34.35 27.44 42.38
N LYS A 575 34.81 28.39 43.20
CA LYS A 575 36.11 29.05 43.06
C LYS A 575 37.19 28.13 43.63
N CYS A 576 38.09 27.64 42.78
CA CYS A 576 39.48 27.35 43.19
C CYS A 576 40.32 28.54 42.75
N GLY A 577 41.03 29.17 43.70
CA GLY A 577 41.94 30.28 43.40
C GLY A 577 43.35 29.80 43.09
N LYS A 578 43.99 30.41 42.08
CA LYS A 578 45.35 30.99 42.12
C LYS A 578 45.69 31.70 40.78
N TYR A 579 45.88 33.02 40.87
CA TYR A 579 46.77 33.96 40.12
C TYR A 579 47.31 33.63 38.71
N PHE A 580 46.99 34.42 37.67
CA PHE A 580 47.69 35.62 37.08
C PHE A 580 46.86 36.17 35.87
N PRO A 581 47.11 37.38 35.33
CA PRO A 581 46.14 38.22 34.61
C PRO A 581 46.23 38.11 33.08
N GLY A 582 45.15 38.50 32.39
CA GLY A 582 45.21 38.78 30.96
C GLY A 582 43.86 38.80 30.24
N ASN A 583 43.41 40.01 29.91
CA ASN A 583 42.57 40.43 28.79
C ASN A 583 41.09 39.99 28.67
N LEU A 584 40.28 41.05 28.62
CA LEU A 584 38.89 41.17 28.16
C LEU A 584 38.63 40.51 26.81
N ARG A 585 37.49 39.82 26.70
CA ARG A 585 36.54 39.97 25.58
C ARG A 585 35.13 39.52 25.97
N GLU A 586 34.18 40.28 25.45
CA GLU A 586 32.75 40.30 25.69
C GLU A 586 32.03 38.98 25.37
N THR A 587 30.93 38.72 26.08
CA THR A 587 29.75 38.05 25.51
C THR A 587 28.50 38.54 26.24
N ARG A 588 27.54 39.00 25.43
CA ARG A 588 26.23 39.56 25.80
C ARG A 588 25.38 38.52 26.53
N SER A 589 24.66 38.96 27.57
CA SER A 589 23.52 38.24 28.15
C SER A 589 22.23 39.04 27.97
N GLU A 590 21.15 38.29 27.83
CA GLU A 590 19.79 38.70 27.53
C GLU A 590 19.19 39.68 28.54
N VAL A 591 18.29 40.51 28.01
CA VAL A 591 17.58 41.58 28.70
C VAL A 591 16.40 40.97 29.46
N CYS A 592 16.47 40.97 30.80
CA CYS A 592 15.27 40.98 31.63
C CYS A 592 14.91 42.44 31.94
N ALA A 593 13.61 42.75 31.90
CA ALA A 593 13.07 44.11 31.98
C ALA A 593 13.58 44.87 33.23
N LEU A 594 14.25 46.00 33.00
CA LEU A 594 14.62 46.98 34.02
C LEU A 594 13.51 48.03 34.11
N GLY A 595 12.71 48.00 35.17
CA GLY A 595 11.92 49.16 35.58
C GLY A 595 12.78 50.09 36.43
N ARG A 596 12.86 51.39 36.06
CA ARG A 596 13.41 52.44 36.93
C ARG A 596 12.35 52.85 37.95
N VAL A 597 12.77 53.06 39.20
CA VAL A 597 11.99 53.76 40.23
C VAL A 597 11.97 55.25 39.93
#